data_AF-A0A3N1VMR4-F1
#
_entry.id   AF-A0A3N1VMR4-F1
#
_cell.length_a   1.000
_cell.length_b   1.000
_cell.length_c   1.000
_cell.angle_alpha   90.00
_cell.angle_beta   90.00
_cell.angle_gamma   90.00
#
_symmetry.space_group_name_H-M   'P 1'
#
loop_
_entity.id
_entity.type
_entity.pdbx_description
1 polymer ?
#
loop_
_entity_poly.entity_id
_entity_poly.type
_entity_poly.pdbx_seq_one_letter_code
_entity_poly.pdbx_strand_id
1 'polypeptide(L)'
;MRVRHMWLGLIVILLILFTIIWLLIRPWPAAPSTAEEKQMTNKLFEQTKPQCLGRYLFDVPVSFNNAAVGQVNINEMRISSKRLYPPAFEQRVRLREQELKNSPTVDPEDLPFLKQVYRINENTVIFDRNVNGSVPGFGRV
;
A
#
# COMPACT_ATOMS: atom_id res chain seq x y z
N MET A 1 -48.70 -13.19 40.30
CA MET A 1 -48.72 -13.66 38.90
C MET A 1 -48.29 -12.60 37.87
N ARG A 2 -48.61 -11.30 38.05
CA ARG A 2 -48.36 -10.23 37.05
C ARG A 2 -46.88 -9.97 36.69
N VAL A 3 -45.97 -10.04 37.67
CA VAL A 3 -44.52 -9.81 37.46
C VAL A 3 -43.86 -10.92 36.64
N ARG A 4 -44.35 -12.17 36.78
CA ARG A 4 -43.83 -13.33 36.06
C ARG A 4 -44.15 -13.26 34.57
N HIS A 5 -45.35 -12.81 34.20
CA HIS A 5 -45.73 -12.58 32.80
C HIS A 5 -44.96 -11.40 32.16
N MET A 6 -44.64 -10.36 32.93
CA MET A 6 -43.85 -9.22 32.45
C MET A 6 -42.39 -9.58 32.17
N TRP A 7 -41.78 -10.40 33.04
CA TRP A 7 -40.43 -10.96 32.83
C TRP A 7 -40.37 -11.92 31.64
N LEU A 8 -41.39 -12.76 31.47
CA LEU A 8 -41.51 -13.64 30.30
C LEU A 8 -41.60 -12.85 28.99
N GLY A 9 -42.33 -11.73 28.96
CA GLY A 9 -42.39 -10.85 27.78
C GLY A 9 -41.05 -10.20 27.43
N LEU A 10 -40.29 -9.76 28.43
CA LEU A 10 -39.00 -9.10 28.24
C LEU A 10 -37.92 -10.06 27.72
N ILE A 11 -37.93 -11.32 28.18
CA ILE A 11 -37.04 -12.38 27.67
C ILE A 11 -37.33 -12.67 26.19
N VAL A 12 -38.61 -12.73 25.80
CA VAL A 12 -39.00 -12.96 24.39
C VAL A 12 -38.50 -11.82 23.50
N ILE A 13 -38.62 -10.56 23.94
CA ILE A 13 -38.13 -9.40 23.20
C ILE A 13 -36.61 -9.45 23.04
N LEU A 14 -35.87 -9.83 24.09
CA LEU A 14 -34.42 -9.98 24.03
C LEU A 14 -33.99 -11.09 23.07
N LEU A 15 -34.71 -12.21 23.01
CA LEU A 15 -34.43 -13.29 22.05
C LEU A 15 -34.69 -12.85 20.60
N ILE A 16 -35.75 -12.08 20.36
CA ILE A 16 -36.04 -11.51 19.04
C ILE A 16 -34.96 -10.50 18.64
N LEU A 17 -34.56 -9.60 19.53
CA LEU A 17 -33.46 -8.67 19.29
C LEU A 17 -32.16 -9.41 19.00
N PHE A 18 -31.84 -10.44 19.78
CA PHE A 18 -30.64 -11.24 19.59
C PHE A 18 -30.62 -11.96 18.24
N THR A 19 -31.75 -12.56 17.82
CA THR A 19 -31.86 -13.21 16.50
C THR A 19 -31.74 -12.23 15.34
N ILE A 20 -32.35 -11.04 15.45
CA ILE A 20 -32.21 -9.98 14.44
C ILE A 20 -30.76 -9.50 14.35
N ILE A 21 -30.12 -9.23 15.50
CA ILE A 21 -28.71 -8.82 15.56
C ILE A 21 -27.81 -9.91 14.95
N TRP A 22 -28.06 -11.18 15.25
CA TRP A 22 -27.32 -12.30 14.67
C TRP A 22 -27.50 -12.41 13.15
N LEU A 23 -28.70 -12.16 12.62
CA LEU A 23 -28.97 -12.14 11.19
C LEU A 23 -28.30 -10.96 10.45
N LEU A 24 -28.11 -9.83 11.13
CA LEU A 24 -27.43 -8.66 10.56
C LEU A 24 -25.91 -8.78 10.59
N ILE A 25 -25.34 -9.45 11.60
CA ILE A 25 -23.89 -9.55 11.79
C ILE A 25 -23.30 -10.81 11.11
N ARG A 26 -24.11 -11.83 10.80
CA ARG A 26 -23.60 -13.02 10.11
C ARG A 26 -23.04 -12.65 8.73
N PRO A 27 -21.86 -13.19 8.35
CA PRO A 27 -21.34 -13.01 7.00
C PRO A 27 -22.28 -13.70 6.01
N TRP A 28 -22.81 -12.92 5.07
CA TRP A 28 -23.56 -13.48 3.94
C TRP A 28 -22.56 -14.04 2.93
N PRO A 29 -22.75 -15.28 2.43
CA PRO A 29 -21.90 -15.79 1.37
C PRO A 29 -22.05 -14.89 0.14
N ALA A 30 -20.95 -14.69 -0.58
CA ALA A 30 -20.99 -14.00 -1.86
C ALA A 30 -21.99 -14.70 -2.80
N ALA A 31 -22.74 -13.93 -3.57
CA ALA A 31 -23.62 -14.48 -4.58
C ALA A 31 -22.80 -15.35 -5.55
N PRO A 32 -23.30 -16.53 -5.95
CA PRO A 32 -22.60 -17.35 -6.92
C PRO A 32 -22.52 -16.60 -8.25
N SER A 33 -21.35 -16.64 -8.87
CA SER A 33 -21.14 -16.05 -10.19
C SER A 33 -22.09 -16.68 -11.23
N THR A 34 -22.63 -15.85 -12.11
CA THR A 34 -23.53 -16.29 -13.18
C THR A 34 -22.81 -17.20 -14.17
N ALA A 35 -23.55 -17.97 -14.97
CA ALA A 35 -22.94 -18.86 -15.96
C ALA A 35 -22.07 -18.09 -16.99
N GLU A 36 -22.52 -16.90 -17.39
CA GLU A 36 -21.80 -16.02 -18.32
C GLU A 36 -20.50 -15.49 -17.71
N GLU A 37 -20.53 -15.01 -16.46
CA GLU A 37 -19.34 -14.53 -15.75
C GLU A 37 -18.29 -15.64 -15.57
N LYS A 38 -18.74 -16.87 -15.25
CA LYS A 38 -17.86 -18.04 -15.17
C LYS A 38 -17.24 -18.36 -16.51
N GLN A 39 -18.02 -18.31 -17.60
CA GLN A 39 -17.51 -18.56 -18.95
C GLN A 39 -16.47 -17.51 -19.35
N MET A 40 -16.72 -16.22 -19.10
CA MET A 40 -15.78 -15.15 -19.41
C MET A 40 -14.49 -15.26 -18.60
N THR A 41 -14.60 -15.58 -17.30
CA THR A 41 -13.44 -15.76 -16.42
C THR A 41 -12.62 -16.97 -16.87
N ASN A 42 -13.25 -18.11 -17.13
CA ASN A 42 -12.55 -19.29 -17.64
C ASN A 42 -11.80 -18.96 -18.93
N LYS A 43 -12.45 -18.25 -19.87
CA LYS A 43 -11.82 -17.84 -21.13
C LYS A 43 -10.62 -16.91 -20.94
N LEU A 44 -10.70 -15.97 -19.99
CA LEU A 44 -9.58 -15.08 -19.66
C LEU A 44 -8.37 -15.84 -19.08
N PHE A 45 -8.64 -16.89 -18.31
CA PHE A 45 -7.62 -17.71 -17.65
C PHE A 45 -7.27 -19.00 -18.42
N GLU A 46 -7.74 -19.18 -19.66
CA GLU A 46 -7.33 -20.29 -20.54
C GLU A 46 -5.81 -20.27 -20.80
N GLN A 47 -5.22 -19.08 -20.86
CA GLN A 47 -3.79 -18.87 -21.01
C GLN A 47 -3.30 -17.89 -19.95
N THR A 48 -2.44 -18.37 -19.06
CA THR A 48 -1.89 -17.58 -17.95
C THR A 48 -0.36 -17.46 -18.06
N LYS A 49 0.17 -16.47 -17.35
CA LYS A 49 1.60 -16.27 -17.12
C LYS A 49 1.83 -15.98 -15.62
N PRO A 50 2.95 -16.44 -15.05
CA PRO A 50 3.29 -16.15 -13.66
C PRO A 50 3.74 -14.68 -13.52
N GLN A 51 3.21 -13.99 -12.52
CA GLN A 51 3.56 -12.61 -12.15
C GLN A 51 3.95 -12.56 -10.66
N CYS A 52 5.17 -12.12 -10.38
CA CYS A 52 5.65 -11.92 -9.02
C CYS A 52 5.20 -10.56 -8.48
N LEU A 53 4.61 -10.55 -7.29
CA LEU A 53 4.27 -9.35 -6.53
C LEU A 53 4.77 -9.50 -5.09
N GLY A 54 5.86 -8.80 -4.77
CA GLY A 54 6.51 -8.91 -3.47
C GLY A 54 6.98 -10.34 -3.19
N ARG A 55 6.29 -11.04 -2.28
CA ARG A 55 6.59 -12.41 -1.87
C ARG A 55 5.68 -13.46 -2.50
N TYR A 56 4.68 -13.03 -3.26
CA TYR A 56 3.66 -13.92 -3.83
C TYR A 56 3.85 -14.06 -5.33
N LEU A 57 3.43 -15.21 -5.84
CA LEU A 57 3.38 -15.53 -7.26
C LEU A 57 1.91 -15.73 -7.63
N PHE A 58 1.45 -15.01 -8.64
CA PHE A 58 0.08 -15.09 -9.15
C PHE A 58 0.10 -15.48 -10.63
N ASP A 59 -0.78 -16.38 -11.03
CA ASP A 59 -1.04 -16.62 -12.45
C ASP A 59 -2.06 -15.59 -12.94
N VAL A 60 -1.65 -14.79 -13.92
CA VAL A 60 -2.48 -13.75 -14.53
C VAL A 60 -2.71 -14.06 -16.00
N PRO A 61 -3.83 -13.64 -16.60
CA PRO A 61 -4.06 -13.77 -18.04
C PRO A 61 -2.89 -13.22 -18.85
N VAL A 62 -2.55 -13.85 -19.97
CA VAL A 62 -1.47 -13.34 -20.84
C VAL A 62 -1.76 -11.90 -21.32
N SER A 63 -3.04 -11.60 -21.56
CA SER A 63 -3.56 -10.28 -21.93
C SER A 63 -3.41 -9.21 -20.84
N PHE A 64 -3.11 -9.60 -19.59
CA PHE A 64 -2.93 -8.67 -18.50
C PHE A 64 -1.66 -7.84 -18.69
N ASN A 65 -1.84 -6.53 -18.84
CA ASN A 65 -0.75 -5.56 -18.94
C ASN A 65 -0.70 -4.70 -17.67
N ASN A 66 0.40 -4.79 -16.93
CA ASN A 66 0.60 -4.02 -15.71
C ASN A 66 0.92 -2.57 -16.06
N ALA A 67 0.02 -1.63 -15.79
CA ALA A 67 0.29 -0.20 -16.04
C ALA A 67 1.37 0.40 -15.12
N ALA A 68 1.55 -0.19 -13.93
CA ALA A 68 2.47 0.29 -12.89
C ALA A 68 3.67 -0.65 -12.68
N VAL A 69 4.26 -1.20 -13.76
CA VAL A 69 5.46 -2.04 -13.63
C VAL A 69 6.55 -1.28 -12.87
N GLY A 70 6.98 -1.86 -11.75
CA GLY A 70 8.08 -1.32 -10.96
C GLY A 70 7.71 -0.23 -9.96
N GLN A 71 6.44 0.15 -9.82
CA GLN A 71 6.00 1.08 -8.79
C GLN A 71 5.19 0.36 -7.71
N VAL A 72 5.67 0.40 -6.48
CA VAL A 72 5.01 -0.20 -5.33
C VAL A 72 5.04 0.79 -4.17
N ASN A 73 3.91 0.97 -3.50
CA ASN A 73 3.86 1.71 -2.25
C ASN A 73 3.86 0.70 -1.10
N ILE A 74 4.85 0.78 -0.22
CA ILE A 74 4.89 0.01 1.03
C ILE A 74 4.70 1.02 2.16
N ASN A 75 3.52 0.98 2.78
CA ASN A 75 3.07 2.00 3.73
C ASN A 75 3.13 3.40 3.07
N GLU A 76 3.85 4.35 3.67
CA GLU A 76 4.05 5.70 3.13
C GLU A 76 5.25 5.81 2.17
N MET A 77 5.99 4.71 1.94
CA MET A 77 7.17 4.72 1.07
C MET A 77 6.81 4.30 -0.34
N ARG A 78 7.14 5.16 -1.30
CA ARG A 78 7.03 4.86 -2.74
C ARG A 78 8.35 4.31 -3.27
N ILE A 79 8.32 3.08 -3.75
CA ILE A 79 9.44 2.40 -4.39
C ILE A 79 9.17 2.38 -5.89
N SER A 80 10.12 2.88 -6.68
CA SER A 80 10.04 2.83 -8.15
C SER A 80 11.31 2.21 -8.72
N SER A 81 11.17 1.27 -9.65
CA SER A 81 12.30 0.71 -10.40
C SER A 81 12.31 1.22 -11.84
N LYS A 82 13.51 1.55 -12.32
CA LYS A 82 13.77 1.90 -13.72
C LYS A 82 15.10 1.29 -14.11
N ARG A 83 15.13 0.58 -15.24
CA ARG A 83 16.39 0.08 -15.80
C ARG A 83 17.25 1.28 -16.21
N LEU A 84 18.48 1.32 -15.72
CA LEU A 84 19.49 2.33 -16.05
C LEU A 84 20.81 1.64 -16.35
N TYR A 85 21.56 2.18 -17.29
CA TYR A 85 22.95 1.80 -17.49
C TYR A 85 23.83 2.36 -16.36
N PRO A 86 24.94 1.69 -16.00
CA PRO A 86 25.79 2.13 -14.88
C PRO A 86 26.23 3.61 -14.97
N PRO A 87 26.68 4.14 -16.13
CA PRO A 87 27.07 5.56 -16.23
C PRO A 87 25.90 6.52 -15.97
N ALA A 88 24.69 6.15 -16.39
CA ALA A 88 23.49 6.96 -16.17
C ALA A 88 23.05 6.93 -14.71
N PHE A 89 23.29 5.81 -14.00
CA PHE A 89 23.06 5.71 -12.56
C PHE A 89 24.02 6.62 -11.79
N GLU A 90 25.32 6.56 -12.08
CA GLU A 90 26.33 7.42 -11.46
C GLU A 90 26.04 8.91 -11.70
N GLN A 91 25.71 9.27 -12.93
CA GLN A 91 25.34 10.65 -13.28
C GLN A 91 24.11 11.11 -12.47
N ARG A 92 23.08 10.26 -12.33
CA ARG A 92 21.89 10.59 -11.56
C ARG A 92 22.22 10.79 -10.08
N VAL A 93 23.04 9.93 -9.49
CA VAL A 93 23.48 10.06 -8.10
C VAL A 93 24.22 11.38 -7.91
N ARG A 94 25.16 11.71 -8.80
CA ARG A 94 25.92 12.97 -8.76
C ARG A 94 25.01 14.20 -8.86
N LEU A 95 24.11 14.22 -9.84
CA LEU A 95 23.18 15.35 -10.03
C LEU A 95 22.26 15.52 -8.83
N ARG A 96 21.75 14.41 -8.28
CA ARG A 96 20.90 14.45 -7.08
C ARG A 96 21.65 14.96 -5.86
N GLU A 97 22.91 14.54 -5.67
CA GLU A 97 23.72 15.04 -4.56
C GLU A 97 23.98 16.55 -4.67
N GLN A 98 24.29 17.04 -5.87
CA GLN A 98 24.49 18.47 -6.12
C GLN A 98 23.20 19.26 -5.90
N GLU A 99 22.06 18.76 -6.37
CA GLU A 99 20.74 19.37 -6.12
C GLU A 99 20.46 19.48 -4.62
N LEU A 100 20.71 18.40 -3.86
CA LEU A 100 20.48 18.36 -2.41
C LEU A 100 21.43 19.27 -1.62
N LYS A 101 22.70 19.38 -2.03
CA LYS A 101 23.68 20.31 -1.43
C LYS A 101 23.30 21.77 -1.60
N ASN A 102 22.70 22.11 -2.72
CA ASN A 102 22.27 23.47 -3.06
C ASN A 102 20.81 23.75 -2.68
N SER A 103 20.13 22.80 -2.04
CA SER A 103 18.73 22.96 -1.64
C SER A 103 18.63 23.85 -0.39
N PRO A 104 17.76 24.87 -0.39
CA PRO A 104 17.54 25.72 0.77
C PRO A 104 16.65 25.03 1.82
N THR A 105 16.75 25.49 3.06
CA THR A 105 15.79 25.20 4.15
C THR A 105 15.01 26.47 4.47
N VAL A 106 13.80 26.35 5.06
CA VAL A 106 13.07 27.53 5.56
C VAL A 106 13.69 28.06 6.83
N ASP A 107 14.08 27.18 7.76
CA ASP A 107 14.83 27.58 8.95
C ASP A 107 16.35 27.48 8.68
N PRO A 108 17.12 28.56 8.88
CA PRO A 108 18.58 28.50 8.80
C PRO A 108 19.21 27.46 9.73
N GLU A 109 18.58 27.12 10.87
CA GLU A 109 19.06 26.09 11.80
C GLU A 109 18.99 24.67 11.22
N ASP A 110 18.14 24.46 10.22
CA ASP A 110 17.99 23.18 9.52
C ASP A 110 19.07 22.97 8.44
N LEU A 111 19.95 23.95 8.21
CA LEU A 111 21.08 23.80 7.29
C LEU A 111 22.16 22.88 7.91
N PRO A 112 22.79 22.01 7.10
CA PRO A 112 22.57 21.81 5.66
C PRO A 112 21.36 20.91 5.35
N PHE A 113 20.68 21.16 4.23
CA PHE A 113 19.54 20.34 3.77
C PHE A 113 19.92 18.88 3.52
N LEU A 114 21.10 18.65 2.93
CA LEU A 114 21.74 17.34 2.85
C LEU A 114 22.61 17.12 4.09
N LYS A 115 22.21 16.19 4.95
CA LYS A 115 22.92 15.87 6.18
C LYS A 115 24.09 14.94 5.91
N GLN A 116 23.82 13.82 5.25
CA GLN A 116 24.82 12.79 5.00
C GLN A 116 24.53 11.98 3.74
N VAL A 117 25.59 11.45 3.12
CA VAL A 117 25.50 10.51 2.00
C VAL A 117 26.17 9.21 2.39
N TYR A 118 25.38 8.13 2.48
CA TYR A 118 25.90 6.79 2.74
C TYR A 118 26.05 6.04 1.43
N ARG A 119 27.29 5.67 1.09
CA ARG A 119 27.62 4.82 -0.06
C ARG A 119 27.85 3.42 0.46
N ILE A 120 26.84 2.57 0.37
CA ILE A 120 26.91 1.20 0.89
C ILE A 120 27.74 0.33 -0.07
N ASN A 121 27.53 0.50 -1.37
CA ASN A 121 28.28 -0.13 -2.45
C ASN A 121 28.11 0.70 -3.74
N GLU A 122 28.69 0.23 -4.85
CA GLU A 122 28.63 0.89 -6.17
C GLU A 122 27.19 1.17 -6.66
N ASN A 123 26.21 0.39 -6.20
CA ASN A 123 24.84 0.41 -6.72
C ASN A 123 23.83 0.97 -5.70
N THR A 124 24.28 1.31 -4.49
CA THR A 124 23.40 1.66 -3.36
C THR A 124 23.90 2.90 -2.65
N VAL A 125 23.12 3.98 -2.77
CA VAL A 125 23.41 5.27 -2.14
C VAL A 125 22.17 5.75 -1.38
N ILE A 126 22.35 6.15 -0.12
CA ILE A 126 21.31 6.72 0.72
C ILE A 126 21.65 8.20 0.97
N PHE A 127 20.69 9.08 0.70
CA PHE A 127 20.77 10.49 1.02
C PHE A 127 19.93 10.77 2.27
N ASP A 128 20.59 11.08 3.38
CA ASP A 128 19.92 11.64 4.55
C ASP A 128 19.75 13.14 4.35
N ARG A 129 18.49 13.58 4.36
CA ARG A 129 18.10 14.96 4.03
C ARG A 129 16.87 15.39 4.82
N ASN A 130 16.67 16.69 4.91
CA ASN A 130 15.40 17.22 5.38
C ASN A 130 14.25 16.94 4.37
N VAL A 131 13.03 16.77 4.90
CA VAL A 131 11.89 16.26 4.14
C VAL A 131 11.34 17.31 3.17
N ASN A 132 11.23 18.56 3.64
CA ASN A 132 10.74 19.69 2.87
C ASN A 132 11.49 20.96 3.27
N GLY A 133 11.73 21.87 2.33
CA GLY A 133 12.17 23.22 2.66
C GLY A 133 11.18 23.88 3.63
N SER A 134 9.87 23.63 3.49
CA SER A 134 8.78 24.29 4.24
C SER A 134 8.19 23.55 5.44
N VAL A 135 8.68 22.35 5.77
CA VAL A 135 8.22 21.62 6.97
C VAL A 135 9.31 21.76 8.02
N PRO A 136 9.06 22.45 9.14
CA PRO A 136 10.04 22.56 10.21
C PRO A 136 10.45 21.16 10.67
N GLY A 137 11.71 20.99 11.07
CA GLY A 137 12.20 19.75 11.68
C GLY A 137 11.42 19.41 12.95
N PHE A 138 10.25 18.78 12.82
CA PHE A 138 9.34 18.46 13.93
C PHE A 138 9.86 17.33 14.84
N GLY A 139 11.15 16.99 14.73
CA GLY A 139 11.84 15.99 15.54
C GLY A 139 12.90 16.61 16.46
N ARG A 140 12.67 17.80 17.02
CA ARG A 140 13.50 18.32 18.11
C ARG A 140 13.12 17.57 19.40
N VAL A 141 13.82 16.48 19.66
CA VAL A 141 13.95 15.88 21.01
C VAL A 141 15.39 16.07 21.45
#